data_AF-A0A553NUJ0-F1
#
_entry.id   AF-A0A553NUJ0-F1
#
_cell.length_a   1.000
_cell.length_b   1.000
_cell.length_c   1.000
_cell.angle_alpha   90.00
_cell.angle_beta   90.00
_cell.angle_gamma   90.00
#
_symmetry.space_group_name_H-M   'P 1'
#
loop_
_entity.id
_entity.type
_entity.pdbx_description
1 polymer ?
#
loop_
_entity_poly.entity_id
_entity_poly.type
_entity_poly.pdbx_seq_one_letter_code
_entity_poly.pdbx_strand_id
1 'polypeptide(L)'
;MSGGTIHNELSVLVWFRVEQFDLPHYIWFLNDVNDAKSIYLVLTGSSSIEVNYRNEGILLFENVPLKEGTWNNIGYVFDKEGTSKLYFNGVLLQIIPYFGIGIPSSITTNYINLGKGVSGSCKCSLADFFIYTSALDDSTIRDVAMSRIF
;
A
#
# COMPACT_ATOMS: atom_id res chain seq x y z
N MET A 1 2.99 -20.39 4.33
CA MET A 1 1.78 -19.77 4.88
C MET A 1 0.68 -20.00 3.87
N SER A 2 -0.46 -20.57 4.27
CA SER A 2 -1.60 -20.82 3.36
C SER A 2 -2.28 -19.50 3.03
N GLY A 3 -2.51 -19.23 1.74
CA GLY A 3 -3.13 -18.00 1.25
C GLY A 3 -4.55 -17.78 1.79
N GLY A 4 -4.88 -16.52 2.08
CA GLY A 4 -6.24 -16.07 2.38
C GLY A 4 -6.90 -15.46 1.14
N THR A 5 -8.23 -15.47 1.09
CA THR A 5 -9.02 -14.75 0.10
C THR A 5 -9.32 -13.35 0.64
N ILE A 6 -8.96 -12.32 -0.12
CA ILE A 6 -9.33 -10.93 0.12
C ILE A 6 -10.53 -10.65 -0.80
N HIS A 7 -11.61 -10.10 -0.26
CA HIS A 7 -12.80 -9.73 -1.05
C HIS A 7 -12.49 -8.52 -1.95
N ASN A 8 -13.50 -7.96 -2.64
CA ASN A 8 -13.36 -6.82 -3.56
C ASN A 8 -12.98 -5.50 -2.84
N GLU A 9 -12.48 -5.57 -1.61
CA GLU A 9 -12.06 -4.49 -0.75
C GLU A 9 -10.88 -4.95 0.12
N LEU A 10 -10.02 -4.01 0.48
CA LEU A 10 -8.74 -4.27 1.13
C LEU A 10 -8.25 -3.03 1.87
N SER A 11 -7.64 -3.21 3.03
CA SER A 11 -6.78 -2.19 3.63
C SER A 11 -5.40 -2.76 3.95
N VAL A 12 -4.34 -2.06 3.55
CA VAL A 12 -2.95 -2.41 3.87
C VAL A 12 -2.32 -1.25 4.61
N LEU A 13 -1.79 -1.51 5.80
CA LEU A 13 -1.13 -0.50 6.63
C LEU A 13 0.28 -0.97 6.99
N VAL A 14 1.23 -0.04 7.00
CA VAL A 14 2.61 -0.34 7.38
C VAL A 14 3.31 0.89 7.91
N TRP A 15 4.18 0.69 8.88
CA TRP A 15 5.17 1.69 9.27
C TRP A 15 6.47 1.43 8.53
N PHE A 16 7.06 2.49 7.99
CA PHE A 16 8.32 2.42 7.27
C PHE A 16 9.22 3.61 7.60
N ARG A 17 10.53 3.37 7.59
CA ARG A 17 11.55 4.40 7.68
C ARG A 17 12.54 4.18 6.54
N VAL A 18 12.53 5.09 5.58
CA VAL A 18 13.51 5.07 4.48
C VAL A 18 14.86 5.50 5.05
N GLU A 19 15.90 4.68 4.86
CA GLU A 19 17.25 5.05 5.30
C GLU A 19 17.99 5.86 4.23
N GLN A 20 17.71 5.58 2.95
CA GLN A 20 18.30 6.25 1.79
C GLN A 20 17.34 6.18 0.60
N PHE A 21 17.10 7.27 -0.14
CA PHE A 21 16.24 7.28 -1.34
C PHE A 21 16.93 6.73 -2.60
N ASP A 22 17.34 5.45 -2.57
CA ASP A 22 17.82 4.73 -3.76
C ASP A 22 16.66 4.03 -4.47
N LEU A 23 15.80 4.85 -5.09
CA LEU A 23 14.51 4.44 -5.66
C LEU A 23 14.67 3.51 -6.89
N PRO A 24 13.66 2.67 -7.22
CA PRO A 24 12.37 2.54 -6.56
C PRO A 24 12.41 1.67 -5.30
N HIS A 25 11.62 2.06 -4.29
CA HIS A 25 11.53 1.36 -3.01
C HIS A 25 10.17 0.70 -2.84
N TYR A 26 10.11 -0.62 -3.06
CA TYR A 26 8.90 -1.40 -2.78
C TYR A 26 8.72 -1.55 -1.28
N ILE A 27 7.61 -1.02 -0.76
CA ILE A 27 7.29 -1.14 0.66
C ILE A 27 6.60 -2.48 0.92
N TRP A 28 5.60 -2.81 0.10
CA TRP A 28 4.92 -4.10 0.12
C TRP A 28 4.44 -4.50 -1.27
N PHE A 29 4.30 -5.81 -1.48
CA PHE A 29 3.86 -6.41 -2.73
C PHE A 29 3.04 -7.66 -2.43
N LEU A 30 1.81 -7.69 -2.94
CA LEU A 30 0.89 -8.82 -2.89
C LEU A 30 0.81 -9.43 -4.28
N ASN A 31 1.24 -10.68 -4.40
CA ASN A 31 1.06 -11.41 -5.65
C ASN A 31 -0.36 -11.95 -5.73
N ASP A 32 -1.07 -11.64 -6.82
CA ASP A 32 -2.28 -12.35 -7.20
C ASP A 32 -1.92 -13.57 -8.05
N VAL A 33 -2.59 -14.68 -7.78
CA VAL A 33 -2.33 -15.98 -8.39
C VAL A 33 -3.21 -16.23 -9.61
N ASN A 34 -4.36 -15.57 -9.66
CA ASN A 34 -5.38 -15.80 -10.69
C ASN A 34 -5.20 -14.90 -11.90
N ASP A 35 -4.56 -13.77 -11.67
CA ASP A 35 -4.28 -12.76 -12.67
C ASP A 35 -2.82 -12.41 -12.44
N ALA A 36 -1.96 -12.34 -13.47
CA ALA A 36 -0.53 -12.00 -13.31
C ALA A 36 -0.29 -10.55 -12.81
N LYS A 37 -1.31 -9.97 -12.19
CA LYS A 37 -1.53 -8.61 -11.78
C LYS A 37 -1.36 -8.53 -10.27
N SER A 38 -0.24 -7.96 -9.84
CA SER A 38 0.06 -7.82 -8.42
C SER A 38 -0.50 -6.51 -7.88
N ILE A 39 -0.67 -6.42 -6.56
CA ILE A 39 -0.99 -5.15 -5.89
C ILE A 39 0.23 -4.76 -5.09
N TYR A 40 0.75 -3.57 -5.32
CA TYR A 40 1.97 -3.13 -4.64
C TYR A 40 1.96 -1.64 -4.39
N LEU A 41 2.71 -1.25 -3.35
CA LEU A 41 3.06 0.13 -3.07
C LEU A 41 4.57 0.30 -3.19
N VAL A 42 4.96 1.29 -3.99
CA VAL A 42 6.34 1.60 -4.28
C VAL A 42 6.57 3.10 -4.18
N LEU A 43 7.65 3.51 -3.52
CA LEU A 43 8.12 4.89 -3.61
C LEU A 43 8.90 5.02 -4.91
N THR A 44 8.51 5.96 -5.76
CA THR A 44 9.17 6.22 -7.05
C THR A 44 9.95 7.52 -7.10
N GLY A 45 9.79 8.34 -6.06
CA GLY A 45 10.42 9.64 -5.87
C GLY A 45 10.63 9.92 -4.38
N SER A 46 11.41 10.95 -4.06
CA SER A 46 11.57 11.44 -2.68
C SER A 46 10.30 12.09 -2.14
N SER A 47 9.25 12.24 -2.96
CA SER A 47 7.93 12.75 -2.57
C SER A 47 6.78 12.10 -3.36
N SER A 48 7.03 10.98 -4.03
CA SER A 48 6.02 10.28 -4.83
C SER A 48 5.87 8.83 -4.43
N ILE A 49 4.61 8.42 -4.34
CA ILE A 49 4.20 7.05 -4.04
C ILE A 49 3.32 6.57 -5.17
N GLU A 50 3.60 5.39 -5.66
CA GLU A 50 2.77 4.70 -6.63
C GLU A 50 2.12 3.50 -5.96
N VAL A 51 0.80 3.40 -6.14
CA VAL A 51 0.08 2.17 -5.90
C VAL A 51 -0.34 1.61 -7.24
N ASN A 52 0.15 0.42 -7.55
CA ASN A 52 -0.38 -0.34 -8.67
C ASN A 52 -1.44 -1.28 -8.09
N TYR A 53 -2.67 -1.11 -8.56
CA TYR A 53 -3.75 -2.03 -8.23
C TYR A 53 -4.01 -2.91 -9.45
N ARG A 54 -3.43 -4.12 -9.41
CA ARG A 54 -3.62 -5.15 -10.43
C ARG A 54 -3.30 -4.68 -11.87
N ASN A 55 -2.29 -3.88 -12.14
CA ASN A 55 -1.92 -3.42 -13.50
C ASN A 55 -3.04 -2.77 -14.33
N GLU A 56 -4.15 -2.40 -13.70
CA GLU A 56 -5.30 -1.73 -14.34
C GLU A 56 -5.16 -0.20 -14.26
N GLY A 57 -4.15 0.26 -13.52
CA GLY A 57 -3.74 1.65 -13.43
C GLY A 57 -2.62 1.82 -12.40
N ILE A 58 -1.81 2.85 -12.60
CA ILE A 58 -0.89 3.36 -11.60
C ILE A 58 -1.57 4.56 -10.94
N LEU A 59 -1.77 4.46 -9.63
CA LEU A 59 -2.22 5.56 -8.80
C LEU A 59 -0.98 6.29 -8.30
N LEU A 60 -0.73 7.46 -8.86
CA LEU A 60 0.38 8.32 -8.44
C LEU A 60 -0.10 9.31 -7.38
N PHE A 61 0.58 9.31 -6.26
CA PHE A 61 0.39 10.24 -5.15
C PHE A 61 1.64 11.11 -5.04
N GLU A 62 1.50 12.41 -5.32
CA GLU A 62 2.59 13.38 -5.32
C GLU A 62 2.59 14.24 -4.05
N ASN A 63 3.70 14.94 -3.80
CA ASN A 63 3.87 15.85 -2.66
C ASN A 63 3.76 15.15 -1.30
N VAL A 64 4.08 13.87 -1.22
CA VAL A 64 4.14 13.15 0.06
C VAL A 64 5.38 13.65 0.82
N PRO A 65 5.25 14.10 2.08
CA PRO A 65 6.35 14.71 2.83
C PRO A 65 7.29 13.64 3.41
N LEU A 66 7.91 12.86 2.54
CA LEU A 66 8.85 11.81 2.92
C LEU A 66 10.20 12.41 3.31
N LYS A 67 10.84 11.80 4.30
CA LYS A 67 12.18 12.18 4.76
C LYS A 67 12.95 10.94 5.20
N GLU A 68 14.22 10.86 4.81
CA GLU A 68 15.13 9.81 5.28
C GLU A 68 15.24 9.83 6.81
N GLY A 69 15.42 8.65 7.41
CA GLY A 69 15.57 8.46 8.85
C GLY A 69 14.31 8.77 9.66
N THR A 70 13.17 9.06 9.03
CA THR A 70 11.90 9.36 9.71
C THR A 70 10.91 8.20 9.56
N TRP A 71 10.35 7.73 10.67
CA TRP A 71 9.26 6.76 10.65
C TRP A 71 7.98 7.42 10.15
N ASN A 72 7.32 6.76 9.21
CA ASN A 72 6.04 7.18 8.68
C ASN A 72 5.10 5.97 8.60
N ASN A 73 3.81 6.22 8.79
CA ASN A 73 2.76 5.26 8.52
C ASN A 73 2.18 5.54 7.13
N ILE A 74 1.93 4.48 6.38
CA ILE A 74 1.12 4.56 5.16
C ILE A 74 0.00 3.54 5.21
N GLY A 75 -1.20 4.01 4.86
CA GLY A 75 -2.40 3.20 4.72
C GLY A 75 -2.92 3.30 3.29
N TYR A 76 -3.13 2.16 2.64
CA TYR A 76 -3.86 2.08 1.38
C TYR A 76 -5.18 1.36 1.60
N VAL A 77 -6.27 1.94 1.11
CA VAL A 77 -7.62 1.35 1.19
C VAL A 77 -8.21 1.29 -0.21
N PHE A 78 -8.79 0.15 -0.56
CA PHE A 78 -9.63 -0.05 -1.73
C PHE A 78 -11.00 -0.53 -1.27
N ASP A 79 -12.07 0.15 -1.66
CA ASP A 79 -13.44 -0.25 -1.32
C ASP A 79 -14.17 -0.96 -2.47
N LYS A 80 -15.29 -1.59 -2.12
CA LYS A 80 -16.12 -2.38 -3.04
C LYS A 80 -16.83 -1.51 -4.08
N GLU A 81 -16.83 -0.19 -3.93
CA GLU A 81 -17.32 0.79 -4.91
C GLU A 81 -16.24 1.16 -5.93
N GLY A 82 -15.02 0.66 -5.76
CA GLY A 82 -13.89 0.95 -6.64
C GLY A 82 -13.21 2.27 -6.30
N THR A 83 -13.14 2.64 -5.03
CA THR A 83 -12.45 3.84 -4.58
C THR A 83 -11.14 3.47 -3.90
N SER A 84 -10.04 4.06 -4.38
CA SER A 84 -8.74 3.99 -3.71
C SER A 84 -8.52 5.21 -2.83
N LYS A 85 -8.05 4.99 -1.61
CA LYS A 85 -7.65 6.05 -0.67
C LYS A 85 -6.24 5.79 -0.17
N LEU A 86 -5.43 6.84 -0.11
CA LEU A 86 -4.11 6.79 0.52
C LEU A 86 -4.08 7.69 1.75
N TYR A 87 -3.58 7.14 2.84
CA TYR A 87 -3.39 7.82 4.10
C TYR A 87 -1.90 7.86 4.43
N PHE A 88 -1.43 8.99 4.94
CA PHE A 88 -0.06 9.18 5.41
C PHE A 88 -0.09 9.72 6.83
N ASN A 89 0.58 9.02 7.74
CA ASN A 89 0.54 9.30 9.19
C ASN A 89 -0.89 9.48 9.71
N GLY A 90 -1.81 8.60 9.27
CA GLY A 90 -3.22 8.60 9.69
C GLY A 90 -4.09 9.70 9.07
N VAL A 91 -3.54 10.54 8.19
CA VAL A 91 -4.28 11.60 7.49
C VAL A 91 -4.55 11.17 6.06
N LEU A 92 -5.81 11.27 5.63
CA LEU A 92 -6.19 11.04 4.23
C LEU A 92 -5.47 12.05 3.34
N LEU A 93 -4.64 11.56 2.42
CA LEU A 93 -3.97 12.40 1.42
C LEU A 93 -4.82 12.59 0.17
N GLN A 94 -5.35 11.49 -0.36
CA GLN A 94 -6.02 11.53 -1.65
C GLN A 94 -7.01 10.38 -1.80
N ILE A 95 -8.05 10.65 -2.58
CA ILE A 95 -9.05 9.68 -3.04
C ILE A 95 -8.97 9.63 -4.56
N ILE A 96 -8.87 8.44 -5.13
CA ILE A 96 -8.82 8.22 -6.57
C ILE A 96 -9.83 7.12 -6.94
N PRO A 97 -10.80 7.38 -7.84
CA PRO A 97 -11.66 6.35 -8.39
C PRO A 97 -10.86 5.33 -9.21
N TYR A 98 -11.26 4.08 -9.18
CA TYR A 98 -10.72 3.02 -10.01
C TYR A 98 -11.16 3.21 -11.46
N PHE A 99 -10.21 3.12 -12.39
CA PHE A 99 -10.43 3.40 -13.82
C PHE A 99 -10.55 2.14 -14.68
N GLY A 100 -10.48 0.94 -14.09
CA GLY A 100 -10.58 -0.31 -14.86
C GLY A 100 -12.02 -0.62 -15.29
N ILE A 101 -12.15 -1.56 -16.23
CA ILE A 101 -13.41 -1.94 -16.90
C ILE A 101 -14.47 -2.61 -16.01
N GLY A 102 -14.19 -2.78 -14.71
CA GLY A 102 -15.10 -3.33 -13.71
C GLY A 102 -14.42 -3.48 -12.35
N ILE A 103 -15.21 -3.58 -11.28
CA ILE A 103 -14.67 -3.75 -9.93
C ILE A 103 -13.94 -5.10 -9.85
N PRO A 104 -12.65 -5.12 -9.45
CA PRO A 104 -11.87 -6.35 -9.44
C PRO A 104 -12.49 -7.42 -8.54
N SER A 105 -12.43 -8.68 -8.99
CA SER A 105 -12.82 -9.85 -8.20
C SER A 105 -11.92 -10.04 -6.98
N SER A 106 -12.31 -10.92 -6.05
CA SER A 106 -11.48 -11.30 -4.90
C SER A 106 -10.02 -11.61 -5.27
N ILE A 107 -9.09 -11.22 -4.41
CA ILE A 107 -7.66 -11.52 -4.54
C ILE A 107 -7.35 -12.80 -3.78
N THR A 108 -6.65 -13.72 -4.42
CA THR A 108 -6.02 -14.85 -3.75
C THR A 108 -4.53 -14.66 -3.84
N THR A 109 -3.83 -14.66 -2.70
CA THR A 109 -2.38 -14.44 -2.66
C THR A 109 -1.62 -15.66 -2.18
N ASN A 110 -0.55 -16.02 -2.89
CA ASN A 110 0.37 -17.10 -2.48
C ASN A 110 1.52 -16.60 -1.62
N TYR A 111 1.93 -15.34 -1.79
CA TYR A 111 3.01 -14.74 -1.03
C TYR A 111 2.89 -13.21 -0.97
N ILE A 112 3.48 -12.69 0.10
CA ILE A 112 3.62 -11.26 0.38
C ILE A 112 5.12 -10.98 0.47
N ASN A 113 5.60 -9.98 -0.26
CA ASN A 113 6.95 -9.45 -0.05
C ASN A 113 6.86 -8.12 0.69
N LEU A 114 7.76 -7.94 1.65
CA LEU A 114 7.96 -6.70 2.39
C LEU A 114 9.35 -6.16 2.06
N GLY A 115 9.45 -4.89 1.69
CA GLY A 115 10.72 -4.25 1.37
C GLY A 115 11.39 -4.76 0.09
N LYS A 116 10.67 -5.51 -0.75
CA LYS A 116 11.20 -6.13 -1.96
C LYS A 116 10.15 -6.23 -3.05
N GLY A 117 10.51 -5.82 -4.26
CA GLY A 117 9.70 -5.99 -5.46
C GLY A 117 10.44 -6.75 -6.56
N VAL A 118 9.98 -6.56 -7.80
CA VAL A 118 10.51 -7.27 -8.98
C VAL A 118 11.90 -6.79 -9.42
N SER A 119 12.20 -5.50 -9.23
CA SER A 119 13.42 -4.85 -9.74
C SER A 119 14.34 -4.30 -8.64
N GLY A 120 14.04 -4.54 -7.36
CA GLY A 120 14.84 -4.00 -6.27
C GLY A 120 14.29 -4.27 -4.88
N SER A 121 15.10 -3.93 -3.88
CA SER A 121 14.74 -3.95 -2.47
C SER A 121 14.82 -2.54 -1.91
N CYS A 122 13.94 -2.24 -0.97
CA CYS A 122 13.95 -1.00 -0.23
C CYS A 122 15.11 -0.98 0.77
N LYS A 123 15.90 0.10 0.79
CA LYS A 123 16.77 0.44 1.92
C LYS A 123 15.93 1.12 3.00
N CYS A 124 15.15 0.32 3.72
CA CYS A 124 14.28 0.81 4.77
C CYS A 124 14.13 -0.17 5.92
N SER A 125 13.70 0.37 7.06
CA SER A 125 13.14 -0.40 8.15
C SER A 125 11.62 -0.47 8.00
N LEU A 126 11.02 -1.63 8.27
CA LEU A 126 9.57 -1.85 8.25
C LEU A 126 9.10 -2.34 9.62
N ALA A 127 7.92 -1.89 10.04
CA ALA A 127 7.27 -2.31 11.28
C ALA A 127 5.75 -2.39 11.10
N ASP A 128 5.10 -3.19 11.95
CA ASP A 128 3.65 -3.26 12.12
C ASP A 128 2.87 -3.28 10.79
N PHE A 129 3.10 -4.35 10.02
CA PHE A 129 2.41 -4.60 8.77
C PHE A 129 1.05 -5.27 9.03
N PHE A 130 -0.02 -4.63 8.56
CA PHE A 130 -1.38 -5.13 8.69
C PHE A 130 -2.05 -5.25 7.32
N ILE A 131 -2.82 -6.32 7.15
CA ILE A 131 -3.73 -6.51 6.02
C ILE A 131 -5.12 -6.81 6.58
N TYR A 132 -6.11 -6.09 6.10
CA TYR A 132 -7.51 -6.29 6.39
C TYR A 132 -8.24 -6.66 5.11
N THR A 133 -9.13 -7.65 5.19
CA THR A 133 -9.99 -8.07 4.06
C THR A 133 -11.25 -7.20 3.94
N SER A 134 -11.17 -5.95 4.40
CA SER A 134 -12.23 -4.95 4.40
C SER A 134 -11.64 -3.56 4.20
N ALA A 135 -12.43 -2.64 3.65
CA ALA A 135 -12.10 -1.23 3.64
C ALA A 135 -12.29 -0.66 5.05
N LEU A 136 -11.21 -0.21 5.67
CA LEU A 136 -11.25 0.45 6.98
C LEU A 136 -11.68 1.91 6.83
N ASP A 137 -12.36 2.41 7.87
CA ASP A 137 -12.74 3.81 7.96
C ASP A 137 -11.59 4.72 8.42
N ASP A 138 -11.76 6.02 8.20
CA ASP A 138 -10.75 7.05 8.51
C ASP A 138 -10.36 7.07 10.00
N SER A 139 -11.29 6.77 10.90
CA SER A 139 -11.00 6.70 12.35
C SER A 139 -10.08 5.53 12.67
N THR A 140 -10.38 4.35 12.13
CA THR A 140 -9.59 3.15 12.38
C THR A 140 -8.18 3.28 11.82
N ILE A 141 -8.03 3.83 10.61
CA ILE A 141 -6.71 4.11 10.03
C ILE A 141 -5.90 5.06 10.92
N ARG A 142 -6.55 6.14 11.39
CA ARG A 142 -5.91 7.11 12.30
C ARG A 142 -5.48 6.47 13.61
N ASP A 143 -6.33 5.64 14.21
CA ASP A 143 -6.02 4.96 15.47
C ASP A 143 -4.81 4.02 15.29
N VAL A 144 -4.73 3.28 14.20
CA VAL A 144 -3.55 2.45 13.89
C VAL A 144 -2.30 3.32 13.72
N ALA A 145 -2.40 4.43 13.00
CA ALA A 145 -1.29 5.37 12.79
C ALA A 145 -0.88 6.14 14.06
N MET A 146 -1.72 6.19 15.08
CA MET A 146 -1.43 6.83 16.37
C MET A 146 -1.08 5.81 17.46
N SER A 147 -1.29 4.52 17.22
CA SER A 147 -1.05 3.44 18.20
C SER A 147 0.42 3.30 18.60
N ARG A 148 1.35 3.90 17.82
CA ARG A 148 2.78 3.93 18.13
C ARG A 148 3.39 5.30 17.86
N ILE A 149 4.38 5.64 18.68
CA ILE A 149 5.27 6.78 18.51
C ILE A 149 6.68 6.19 18.39
N PHE A 150 7.33 6.44 17.25
CA PHE A 150 8.69 5.97 16.97
C PHE A 150 9.70 7.13 17.02
#